data_AF-A0A8T0NMN9-F1
#
_entry.id   AF-A0A8T0NMN9-F1
#
_cell.length_a   1.000
_cell.length_b   1.000
_cell.length_c   1.000
_cell.angle_alpha   90.00
_cell.angle_beta   90.00
_cell.angle_gamma   90.00
#
_symmetry.space_group_name_H-M   'P 1'
#
loop_
_entity.id
_entity.type
_entity.pdbx_description
1 polymer ?
#
loop_
_entity_poly.entity_id
_entity_poly.type
_entity_poly.pdbx_seq_one_letter_code
_entity_poly.pdbx_strand_id
1 'polypeptide(L)'
;MALPRSVAVLVVVLLILWREGEASTFTFVNRCADTVWPGILSNAGSPRLEPTGFELPPGAARAVAAPSGWSGRMWARTDCSQDGATGRLVCATGDCGSGAAECAGAGAAPPATLAEFTLDGSGGLDFYDVSLVDGYNLPVLVETSGGAGSSGPASCAAAGCAADLNAMCPAELRAGGGAACRSACDAFSRPEYCCSGAFASPAACRPTAYSQVFKTACPRSYSYAFDDPTSTFTCGGRPDYTVTFCPGATPSQKSTTMPGATPTPVPGTTTTTVPGATPTTVPGTTTPMPGATPAMPTGTMMPGTTFTDATPDSAMPMVGSLGIEGGGEQGSVLLGASRSEDGVSWLANMATGDASAAAPLAASAKLMAAPLATLLCHHLRQLLL
;
A
#
# COMPACT_ATOMS: atom_id res chain seq x y z
N MET A 1 -42.94 -17.39 35.75
CA MET A 1 -42.63 -18.66 35.05
C MET A 1 -41.13 -18.74 34.90
N ALA A 2 -40.48 -19.76 35.47
CA ALA A 2 -39.05 -19.96 35.28
C ALA A 2 -38.82 -20.47 33.84
N LEU A 3 -37.90 -19.83 33.11
CA LEU A 3 -37.51 -20.32 31.79
C LEU A 3 -36.93 -21.74 31.94
N PRO A 4 -37.31 -22.72 31.09
CA PRO A 4 -36.73 -24.06 31.16
C PRO A 4 -35.21 -23.96 31.03
N ARG A 5 -34.47 -24.74 31.82
CA ARG A 5 -32.99 -24.75 31.80
C ARG A 5 -32.43 -24.93 30.38
N SER A 6 -33.09 -25.73 29.56
CA SER A 6 -32.73 -25.98 28.16
C SER A 6 -32.86 -24.73 27.27
N VAL A 7 -33.86 -23.87 27.53
CA VAL A 7 -34.05 -22.60 26.80
C VAL A 7 -33.01 -21.58 27.25
N ALA A 8 -32.67 -21.53 28.54
CA ALA A 8 -31.61 -20.65 29.03
C ALA A 8 -30.24 -21.01 28.44
N VAL A 9 -29.92 -22.30 28.33
CA VAL A 9 -28.67 -22.77 27.69
C VAL A 9 -28.65 -22.44 26.20
N LEU A 10 -29.77 -22.63 25.47
CA LEU A 10 -29.87 -22.29 24.06
C LEU A 10 -29.69 -20.78 23.81
N VAL A 11 -30.29 -19.94 24.66
CA VAL A 11 -30.15 -18.48 24.59
C VAL A 11 -28.71 -18.05 24.89
N VAL A 12 -28.04 -18.65 25.88
CA VAL A 12 -26.62 -18.37 26.16
C VAL A 12 -25.73 -18.82 25.01
N VAL A 13 -25.98 -19.99 24.41
CA VAL A 13 -25.24 -20.46 23.22
C VAL A 13 -25.48 -19.54 22.02
N LEU A 14 -26.72 -19.11 21.77
CA LEU A 14 -27.03 -18.14 20.71
C LEU A 14 -26.36 -16.77 20.97
N LEU A 15 -26.32 -16.29 22.21
CA LEU A 15 -25.62 -15.05 22.57
C LEU A 15 -24.09 -15.17 22.44
N ILE A 16 -23.52 -16.35 22.66
CA ILE A 16 -22.09 -16.63 22.44
C ILE A 16 -21.78 -16.76 20.95
N LEU A 17 -22.68 -17.37 20.16
CA LEU A 17 -22.57 -17.48 18.71
C LEU A 17 -22.88 -16.17 17.97
N TRP A 18 -23.55 -15.22 18.62
CA TRP A 18 -23.78 -13.86 18.12
C TRP A 18 -22.64 -12.88 18.45
N ARG A 19 -21.57 -13.35 19.11
CA ARG A 19 -20.31 -12.62 19.15
C ARG A 19 -19.52 -12.87 17.86
N GLU A 20 -20.13 -12.61 16.71
CA GLU A 20 -19.35 -12.14 15.56
C GLU A 20 -18.73 -10.82 16.05
N GLY A 21 -17.43 -10.83 16.35
CA GLY A 21 -16.75 -9.61 16.75
C GLY A 21 -16.94 -8.57 15.65
N GLU A 22 -17.41 -7.37 16.01
CA GLU A 22 -17.61 -6.28 15.05
C GLU A 22 -16.31 -6.06 14.27
N ALA A 23 -16.36 -6.38 12.97
CA ALA A 23 -15.22 -6.37 12.06
C ALA A 23 -15.30 -5.13 11.16
N SER A 24 -14.18 -4.44 10.98
CA SER A 24 -14.06 -3.43 9.93
C SER A 24 -13.93 -4.11 8.58
N THR A 25 -14.53 -3.53 7.54
CA THR A 25 -14.44 -4.03 6.18
C THR A 25 -13.45 -3.21 5.38
N PHE A 26 -12.48 -3.87 4.76
CA PHE A 26 -11.61 -3.29 3.75
C PHE A 26 -12.18 -3.56 2.35
N THR A 27 -12.58 -2.50 1.65
CA THR A 27 -13.01 -2.55 0.25
C THR A 27 -11.86 -2.15 -0.66
N PHE A 28 -11.29 -3.12 -1.37
CA PHE A 28 -10.27 -2.89 -2.38
C PHE A 28 -10.93 -2.48 -3.69
N VAL A 29 -10.46 -1.40 -4.31
CA VAL A 29 -11.01 -0.87 -5.57
C VAL A 29 -9.87 -0.68 -6.55
N ASN A 30 -9.96 -1.33 -7.71
CA ASN A 30 -9.02 -1.10 -8.81
C ASN A 30 -9.59 -0.04 -9.77
N ARG A 31 -9.02 1.16 -9.78
CA ARG A 31 -9.29 2.18 -10.82
C ARG A 31 -8.18 2.30 -11.85
N CYS A 32 -7.15 1.47 -11.77
CA CYS A 32 -6.10 1.41 -12.78
C CYS A 32 -6.69 0.91 -14.12
N ALA A 33 -6.00 1.21 -15.21
CA ALA A 33 -6.38 0.72 -16.54
C ALA A 33 -6.15 -0.79 -16.69
N ASP A 34 -5.18 -1.32 -15.93
CA ASP A 34 -4.76 -2.72 -15.97
C ASP A 34 -5.17 -3.47 -14.70
N THR A 35 -5.19 -4.80 -14.78
CA THR A 35 -5.42 -5.67 -13.63
C THR A 35 -4.31 -5.46 -12.60
N VAL A 36 -4.70 -5.42 -11.32
CA VAL A 36 -3.76 -5.46 -10.20
C VAL A 36 -4.01 -6.68 -9.35
N TRP A 37 -3.01 -7.14 -8.60
CA TRP A 37 -3.15 -8.28 -7.71
C TRP A 37 -2.86 -7.87 -6.27
N PRO A 38 -3.88 -7.46 -5.50
CA PRO A 38 -3.68 -7.09 -4.11
C PRO A 38 -3.02 -8.20 -3.28
N GLY A 39 -2.19 -7.79 -2.35
CA GLY A 39 -1.59 -8.63 -1.32
C GLY A 39 -1.94 -8.10 0.07
N ILE A 40 -2.15 -9.00 1.01
CA ILE A 40 -2.48 -8.70 2.41
C ILE A 40 -1.53 -9.48 3.31
N LEU A 41 -0.88 -8.77 4.21
CA LEU A 41 -0.01 -9.36 5.22
C LEU A 41 -0.44 -8.88 6.61
N SER A 42 -0.94 -9.80 7.42
CA SER A 42 -1.14 -9.56 8.86
C SER A 42 0.21 -9.49 9.57
N ASN A 43 0.36 -8.55 10.50
CA ASN A 43 1.54 -8.43 11.34
C ASN A 43 1.65 -9.59 12.34
N ALA A 44 2.84 -9.78 12.92
CA ALA A 44 3.05 -10.78 13.96
C ALA A 44 2.07 -10.55 15.13
N GLY A 45 1.40 -11.63 15.57
CA GLY A 45 0.38 -11.55 16.62
C GLY A 45 -1.02 -11.17 16.14
N SER A 46 -1.20 -10.70 14.90
CA SER A 46 -2.51 -10.47 14.31
C SER A 46 -3.04 -11.71 13.58
N PRO A 47 -4.37 -11.96 13.59
CA PRO A 47 -4.95 -13.06 12.83
C PRO A 47 -4.72 -12.86 11.33
N ARG A 48 -4.45 -13.96 10.62
CA ARG A 48 -4.36 -13.95 9.17
C ARG A 48 -5.72 -13.61 8.56
N LEU A 49 -5.75 -12.65 7.63
CA LEU A 49 -6.93 -12.40 6.80
C LEU A 49 -6.93 -13.35 5.60
N GLU A 50 -8.12 -13.76 5.18
CA GLU A 50 -8.31 -14.52 3.96
C GLU A 50 -9.26 -13.76 3.02
N PRO A 51 -8.90 -13.58 1.74
CA PRO A 51 -7.65 -14.03 1.10
C PRO A 51 -6.41 -13.24 1.56
N THR A 52 -5.21 -13.81 1.40
CA THR A 52 -3.92 -13.12 1.54
C THR A 52 -3.43 -12.50 0.22
N GLY A 53 -4.05 -12.84 -0.90
CA GLY A 53 -3.86 -12.15 -2.17
C GLY A 53 -4.79 -12.64 -3.26
N PHE A 54 -5.11 -11.77 -4.22
CA PHE A 54 -6.13 -12.07 -5.24
C PHE A 54 -5.93 -11.23 -6.49
N GLU A 55 -6.59 -11.62 -7.59
CA GLU A 55 -6.70 -10.81 -8.80
C GLU A 55 -7.84 -9.78 -8.66
N LEU A 56 -7.60 -8.55 -9.09
CA LEU A 56 -8.58 -7.48 -9.10
C LEU A 56 -8.58 -6.76 -10.47
N PRO A 57 -9.50 -7.13 -11.38
CA PRO A 57 -9.60 -6.53 -12.71
C PRO A 57 -9.91 -5.01 -12.69
N PRO A 58 -9.66 -4.27 -13.78
CA PRO A 58 -10.01 -2.86 -13.89
C PRO A 58 -11.48 -2.59 -13.57
N GLY A 59 -11.74 -1.61 -12.71
CA GLY A 59 -13.09 -1.22 -12.27
C GLY A 59 -13.73 -2.17 -11.26
N ALA A 60 -13.10 -3.29 -10.92
CA ALA A 60 -13.63 -4.22 -9.92
C ALA A 60 -13.37 -3.73 -8.49
N ALA A 61 -14.20 -4.22 -7.58
CA ALA A 61 -14.03 -4.04 -6.15
C ALA A 61 -14.21 -5.36 -5.39
N ARG A 62 -13.51 -5.53 -4.28
CA ARG A 62 -13.62 -6.70 -3.41
C ARG A 62 -13.54 -6.29 -1.94
N ALA A 63 -14.47 -6.79 -1.13
CA ALA A 63 -14.46 -6.60 0.31
C ALA A 63 -13.72 -7.75 1.03
N VAL A 64 -12.96 -7.41 2.06
CA VAL A 64 -12.30 -8.34 2.99
C VAL A 64 -12.56 -7.83 4.41
N ALA A 65 -13.14 -8.68 5.25
CA ALA A 65 -13.38 -8.33 6.66
C ALA A 65 -12.12 -8.52 7.49
N ALA A 66 -11.89 -7.62 8.44
CA ALA A 66 -10.82 -7.72 9.41
C ALA A 66 -11.38 -7.60 10.84
N PRO A 67 -10.95 -8.47 11.76
CA PRO A 67 -11.42 -8.41 13.14
C PRO A 67 -10.90 -7.15 13.84
N SER A 68 -11.61 -6.71 14.89
CA SER A 68 -11.12 -5.70 15.84
C SER A 68 -9.71 -6.06 16.32
N GLY A 69 -8.83 -5.06 16.46
CA GLY A 69 -7.45 -5.28 16.88
C GLY A 69 -6.51 -5.78 15.78
N TRP A 70 -6.98 -5.95 14.55
CA TRP A 70 -6.13 -6.39 13.45
C TRP A 70 -5.07 -5.34 13.10
N SER A 71 -3.84 -5.77 12.89
CA SER A 71 -2.78 -4.95 12.32
C SER A 71 -2.10 -5.67 11.17
N GLY A 72 -1.74 -4.92 10.14
CA GLY A 72 -1.09 -5.44 8.95
C GLY A 72 -0.93 -4.39 7.87
N ARG A 73 -0.57 -4.87 6.69
CA ARG A 73 -0.32 -4.04 5.51
C ARG A 73 -0.90 -4.66 4.26
N MET A 74 -1.22 -3.78 3.32
CA MET A 74 -1.84 -4.09 2.05
C MET A 74 -1.08 -3.39 0.93
N TRP A 75 -0.98 -4.03 -0.23
CA TRP A 75 -0.35 -3.46 -1.43
C TRP A 75 -1.00 -4.03 -2.67
N ALA A 76 -0.59 -3.55 -3.84
CA ALA A 76 -0.99 -4.13 -5.12
C ALA A 76 0.23 -4.47 -5.97
N ARG A 77 0.22 -5.67 -6.55
CA ARG A 77 1.18 -6.14 -7.54
C ARG A 77 0.74 -5.75 -8.95
N THR A 78 1.69 -5.47 -9.83
CA THR A 78 1.43 -5.14 -11.24
C THR A 78 2.16 -6.08 -12.20
N ASP A 79 1.67 -6.13 -13.43
CA ASP A 79 2.24 -6.89 -14.55
C ASP A 79 2.51 -8.35 -14.17
N CYS A 80 1.55 -8.96 -13.47
CA CYS A 80 1.63 -10.34 -13.07
C CYS A 80 1.31 -11.26 -14.24
N SER A 81 2.12 -12.31 -14.41
CA SER A 81 1.89 -13.35 -15.41
C SER A 81 2.31 -14.70 -14.88
N GLN A 82 1.72 -15.78 -15.42
CA GLN A 82 2.20 -17.12 -15.14
C GLN A 82 3.49 -17.37 -15.93
N ASP A 83 4.56 -17.67 -15.22
CA ASP A 83 5.82 -18.09 -15.81
C ASP A 83 5.63 -19.40 -16.57
N GLY A 84 5.92 -19.39 -17.88
CA GLY A 84 5.64 -20.53 -18.76
C GLY A 84 6.46 -21.79 -18.45
N ALA A 85 7.58 -21.66 -17.73
CA ALA A 85 8.44 -22.79 -17.37
C ALA A 85 8.01 -23.44 -16.04
N THR A 86 7.61 -22.65 -15.05
CA THR A 86 7.31 -23.11 -13.69
C THR A 86 5.82 -23.12 -13.35
N GLY A 87 4.98 -22.45 -14.15
CA GLY A 87 3.55 -22.22 -13.88
C GLY A 87 3.28 -21.28 -12.70
N ARG A 88 4.32 -20.64 -12.15
CA ARG A 88 4.21 -19.74 -11.00
C ARG A 88 3.75 -18.35 -11.44
N LEU A 89 2.87 -17.73 -10.67
CA LEU A 89 2.55 -16.31 -10.84
C LEU A 89 3.75 -15.48 -10.38
N VAL A 90 4.27 -14.64 -11.28
CA VAL A 90 5.37 -13.70 -11.01
C VAL A 90 4.93 -12.31 -11.45
N CYS A 91 5.15 -11.32 -10.59
CA CYS A 91 4.80 -9.93 -10.84
C CYS A 91 6.04 -9.05 -11.03
N ALA A 92 5.93 -8.00 -11.86
CA ALA A 92 7.05 -7.08 -12.08
C ALA A 92 7.30 -6.17 -10.88
N THR A 93 6.25 -5.81 -10.13
CA THR A 93 6.34 -4.95 -8.93
C THR A 93 5.54 -5.55 -7.78
N GLY A 94 6.02 -5.34 -6.55
CA GLY A 94 5.36 -5.78 -5.32
C GLY A 94 5.21 -7.30 -5.14
N ASP A 95 5.92 -8.10 -5.95
CA ASP A 95 5.80 -9.56 -5.94
C ASP A 95 6.06 -10.11 -4.53
N CYS A 96 5.24 -11.06 -4.06
CA CYS A 96 5.40 -11.64 -2.74
C CYS A 96 6.13 -12.98 -2.74
N GLY A 97 6.63 -13.43 -3.90
CA GLY A 97 7.48 -14.61 -4.03
C GLY A 97 6.80 -15.95 -3.75
N SER A 98 5.49 -15.97 -3.52
CA SER A 98 4.73 -17.19 -3.26
C SER A 98 4.56 -18.05 -4.52
N GLY A 99 4.67 -17.43 -5.71
CA GLY A 99 4.36 -18.07 -6.99
C GLY A 99 2.86 -18.24 -7.24
N ALA A 100 2.00 -17.58 -6.47
CA ALA A 100 0.54 -17.68 -6.55
C ALA A 100 -0.15 -16.33 -6.33
N ALA A 101 -1.46 -16.28 -6.60
CA ALA A 101 -2.27 -15.12 -6.25
C ALA A 101 -2.26 -14.89 -4.73
N GLU A 102 -2.36 -15.94 -3.93
CA GLU A 102 -2.21 -15.87 -2.47
C GLU A 102 -0.76 -15.56 -2.08
N CYS A 103 -0.54 -14.58 -1.20
CA CYS A 103 0.80 -14.26 -0.70
C CYS A 103 1.24 -15.14 0.48
N ALA A 104 0.31 -15.88 1.07
CA ALA A 104 0.59 -16.90 2.08
C ALA A 104 1.38 -16.40 3.30
N GLY A 105 1.33 -15.10 3.61
CA GLY A 105 2.05 -14.49 4.73
C GLY A 105 3.45 -13.97 4.35
N ALA A 106 3.82 -14.00 3.06
CA ALA A 106 4.96 -13.27 2.54
C ALA A 106 4.59 -11.80 2.28
N GLY A 107 5.54 -10.90 2.50
CA GLY A 107 5.42 -9.47 2.20
C GLY A 107 5.78 -9.15 0.74
N ALA A 108 5.49 -7.92 0.33
CA ALA A 108 5.90 -7.40 -0.97
C ALA A 108 7.44 -7.31 -1.06
N ALA A 109 7.99 -7.67 -2.22
CA ALA A 109 9.32 -7.24 -2.60
C ALA A 109 9.28 -5.75 -3.02
N PRO A 110 10.10 -4.87 -2.40
CA PRO A 110 10.23 -3.48 -2.83
C PRO A 110 10.70 -3.36 -4.29
N PRO A 111 10.34 -2.27 -4.99
CA PRO A 111 9.49 -1.17 -4.53
C PRO A 111 7.98 -1.48 -4.51
N ALA A 112 7.29 -1.08 -3.45
CA ALA A 112 5.83 -1.21 -3.34
C ALA A 112 5.24 -0.11 -2.45
N THR A 113 4.17 0.53 -2.93
CA THR A 113 3.35 1.42 -2.11
C THR A 113 2.54 0.59 -1.11
N LEU A 114 2.62 0.90 0.18
CA LEU A 114 1.93 0.16 1.24
C LEU A 114 0.78 0.99 1.83
N ALA A 115 -0.35 0.34 2.11
CA ALA A 115 -1.36 0.86 3.02
C ALA A 115 -1.27 0.07 4.34
N GLU A 116 -0.99 0.76 5.44
CA GLU A 116 -0.71 0.14 6.73
C GLU A 116 -1.84 0.46 7.73
N PHE A 117 -2.15 -0.50 8.61
CA PHE A 117 -3.25 -0.39 9.56
C PHE A 117 -2.92 -1.01 10.93
N THR A 118 -3.47 -0.38 11.96
CA THR A 118 -3.60 -0.92 13.33
C THR A 118 -4.99 -0.54 13.83
N LEU A 119 -5.92 -1.49 13.83
CA LEU A 119 -7.30 -1.29 14.29
C LEU A 119 -7.38 -1.41 15.81
N ASP A 120 -8.30 -0.67 16.44
CA ASP A 120 -8.56 -0.71 17.89
C ASP A 120 -7.27 -0.55 18.73
N GLY A 121 -6.42 0.39 18.30
CA GLY A 121 -5.13 0.70 18.92
C GLY A 121 -5.26 1.61 20.14
N SER A 122 -4.25 2.46 20.35
CA SER A 122 -4.22 3.38 21.50
C SER A 122 -5.47 4.26 21.57
N GLY A 123 -6.13 4.29 22.73
CA GLY A 123 -7.36 5.04 22.94
C GLY A 123 -8.60 4.48 22.23
N GLY A 124 -8.56 3.24 21.73
CA GLY A 124 -9.64 2.65 20.92
C GLY A 124 -9.78 3.30 19.55
N LEU A 125 -8.70 3.92 19.07
CA LEU A 125 -8.59 4.51 17.74
C LEU A 125 -7.91 3.54 16.80
N ASP A 126 -8.36 3.53 15.56
CA ASP A 126 -7.61 2.95 14.47
C ASP A 126 -6.52 3.92 14.03
N PHE A 127 -5.37 3.38 13.62
CA PHE A 127 -4.25 4.09 13.01
C PHE A 127 -4.03 3.54 11.61
N TYR A 128 -3.88 4.42 10.63
CA TYR A 128 -3.64 4.04 9.25
C TYR A 128 -2.87 5.09 8.49
N ASP A 129 -2.22 4.64 7.42
CA ASP A 129 -1.44 5.49 6.53
C ASP A 129 -1.22 4.83 5.16
N VAL A 130 -0.64 5.62 4.26
CA VAL A 130 -0.02 5.12 3.02
C VAL A 130 1.47 5.44 3.09
N SER A 131 2.30 4.43 2.94
CA SER A 131 3.74 4.47 3.14
C SER A 131 4.51 4.22 1.85
N LEU A 132 5.51 5.08 1.63
CA LEU A 132 6.48 5.05 0.53
C LEU A 132 7.88 4.71 1.05
N VAL A 133 7.99 4.24 2.30
CA VAL A 133 9.25 3.80 2.93
C VAL A 133 9.89 2.67 2.13
N ASP A 134 9.05 1.74 1.64
CA ASP A 134 9.43 0.61 0.78
C ASP A 134 9.34 0.98 -0.72
N GLY A 135 9.34 2.26 -1.05
CA GLY A 135 9.25 2.77 -2.42
C GLY A 135 7.82 2.91 -2.93
N TYR A 136 7.69 3.00 -4.25
CA TYR A 136 6.45 3.26 -4.95
C TYR A 136 6.37 2.42 -6.21
N ASN A 137 5.20 1.84 -6.49
CA ASN A 137 4.90 1.22 -7.78
C ASN A 137 3.64 1.81 -8.43
N LEU A 138 2.60 2.07 -7.64
CA LEU A 138 1.34 2.69 -8.11
C LEU A 138 0.70 3.57 -7.03
N PRO A 139 -0.19 4.51 -7.41
CA PRO A 139 -0.84 5.40 -6.45
C PRO A 139 -1.92 4.68 -5.64
N VAL A 140 -1.91 4.90 -4.32
CA VAL A 140 -2.86 4.32 -3.37
C VAL A 140 -3.52 5.44 -2.58
N LEU A 141 -4.83 5.31 -2.37
CA LEU A 141 -5.62 6.18 -1.49
C LEU A 141 -6.43 5.31 -0.53
N VAL A 142 -6.37 5.63 0.76
CA VAL A 142 -7.19 5.02 1.81
C VAL A 142 -8.20 6.06 2.28
N GLU A 143 -9.48 5.70 2.23
CA GLU A 143 -10.59 6.53 2.69
C GLU A 143 -11.42 5.76 3.72
N THR A 144 -11.94 6.44 4.73
CA THR A 144 -12.83 5.85 5.73
C THR A 144 -14.30 6.08 5.37
N SER A 145 -15.16 5.10 5.58
CA SER A 145 -16.62 5.24 5.55
C SER A 145 -17.21 4.93 6.92
N GLY A 146 -17.95 5.88 7.47
CA GLY A 146 -18.39 5.82 8.87
C GLY A 146 -17.27 6.24 9.82
N GLY A 147 -17.39 5.84 11.09
CA GLY A 147 -16.47 6.23 12.16
C GLY A 147 -16.87 7.52 12.88
N ALA A 148 -16.29 7.68 14.07
CA ALA A 148 -16.36 8.89 14.87
C ALA A 148 -14.97 9.55 14.85
N GLY A 149 -14.91 10.79 14.37
CA GLY A 149 -13.68 11.54 14.30
C GLY A 149 -13.00 11.69 15.67
N SER A 150 -11.68 11.57 15.70
CA SER A 150 -10.81 12.16 16.73
C SER A 150 -10.72 13.70 16.54
N SER A 151 -10.06 14.41 17.45
CA SER A 151 -9.79 15.85 17.27
C SER A 151 -8.61 16.09 16.32
N GLY A 152 -8.78 16.99 15.35
CA GLY A 152 -7.70 17.48 14.48
C GLY A 152 -7.83 17.11 13.00
N PRO A 153 -6.93 17.61 12.14
CA PRO A 153 -7.03 17.47 10.68
C PRO A 153 -6.75 16.06 10.14
N ALA A 154 -6.14 15.19 10.94
CA ALA A 154 -5.84 13.79 10.60
C ALA A 154 -6.98 12.81 11.00
N SER A 155 -8.08 13.35 11.53
CA SER A 155 -9.22 12.60 12.02
C SER A 155 -10.10 12.09 10.88
N CYS A 156 -10.13 10.76 10.68
CA CYS A 156 -10.84 10.08 9.62
C CYS A 156 -10.60 10.70 8.23
N ALA A 157 -9.41 11.30 8.04
CA ALA A 157 -9.02 11.95 6.80
C ALA A 157 -8.33 10.94 5.89
N ALA A 158 -8.53 11.09 4.58
CA ALA A 158 -7.94 10.14 3.65
C ALA A 158 -6.40 10.17 3.70
N ALA A 159 -5.77 9.00 3.59
CA ALA A 159 -4.33 8.82 3.54
C ALA A 159 -3.89 8.46 2.11
N GLY A 160 -2.71 8.91 1.69
CA GLY A 160 -2.23 8.67 0.33
C GLY A 160 -2.47 9.81 -0.65
N CYS A 161 -2.26 9.53 -1.94
CA CYS A 161 -2.28 10.52 -3.02
C CYS A 161 -2.62 9.88 -4.37
N ALA A 162 -2.99 10.72 -5.33
CA ALA A 162 -3.26 10.32 -6.71
C ALA A 162 -2.08 10.57 -7.67
N ALA A 163 -0.96 11.09 -7.17
CA ALA A 163 0.19 11.45 -8.00
C ALA A 163 0.89 10.21 -8.56
N ASP A 164 1.34 10.30 -9.81
CA ASP A 164 2.23 9.31 -10.42
C ASP A 164 3.69 9.64 -10.09
N LEU A 165 4.23 8.96 -9.07
CA LEU A 165 5.60 9.14 -8.62
C LEU A 165 6.62 8.53 -9.59
N ASN A 166 6.22 7.60 -10.47
CA ASN A 166 7.12 7.02 -11.46
C ASN A 166 7.58 8.06 -12.49
N ALA A 167 6.68 8.99 -12.87
CA ALA A 167 6.98 10.09 -13.78
C ALA A 167 8.04 11.06 -13.23
N MET A 168 8.12 11.21 -11.90
CA MET A 168 9.05 12.10 -11.20
C MET A 168 10.23 11.36 -10.56
N CYS A 169 10.32 10.04 -10.76
CA CYS A 169 11.31 9.21 -10.10
C CYS A 169 12.75 9.58 -10.55
N PRO A 170 13.65 9.95 -9.61
CA PRO A 170 15.06 10.17 -9.89
C PRO A 170 15.68 8.96 -10.60
N ALA A 171 16.58 9.21 -11.55
CA ALA A 171 17.10 8.16 -12.43
C ALA A 171 17.73 7.00 -11.66
N GLU A 172 18.44 7.30 -10.58
CA GLU A 172 19.09 6.37 -9.69
C GLU A 172 18.14 5.54 -8.81
N LEU A 173 16.86 5.95 -8.71
CA LEU A 173 15.82 5.23 -7.96
C LEU A 173 14.88 4.42 -8.87
N ARG A 174 14.94 4.60 -10.20
CA ARG A 174 14.06 3.87 -11.12
C ARG A 174 14.26 2.37 -11.07
N ALA A 175 13.16 1.63 -11.04
CA ALA A 175 13.09 0.16 -11.09
C ALA A 175 12.05 -0.28 -12.14
N GLY A 176 12.09 -1.56 -12.52
CA GLY A 176 11.10 -2.15 -13.43
C GLY A 176 10.97 -1.42 -14.76
N GLY A 177 12.08 -0.92 -15.32
CA GLY A 177 12.06 -0.14 -16.57
C GLY A 177 11.39 1.24 -16.44
N GLY A 178 11.19 1.75 -15.23
CA GLY A 178 10.48 3.00 -14.93
C GLY A 178 9.04 2.79 -14.46
N ALA A 179 8.58 1.55 -14.32
CA ALA A 179 7.26 1.22 -13.77
C ALA A 179 7.21 1.28 -12.23
N ALA A 180 8.36 1.47 -11.57
CA ALA A 180 8.42 1.65 -10.12
C ALA A 180 9.60 2.55 -9.71
N CYS A 181 9.53 3.06 -8.50
CA CYS A 181 10.52 3.93 -7.89
C CYS A 181 10.95 3.39 -6.51
N ARG A 182 12.23 3.03 -6.38
CA ARG A 182 12.83 2.62 -5.10
C ARG A 182 12.82 3.77 -4.12
N SER A 183 12.73 3.47 -2.82
CA SER A 183 13.14 4.42 -1.80
C SER A 183 14.67 4.52 -1.76
N ALA A 184 15.21 5.56 -1.13
CA ALA A 184 16.66 5.68 -0.95
C ALA A 184 17.23 4.57 -0.06
N CYS A 185 16.44 4.05 0.89
CA CYS A 185 16.88 2.92 1.71
C CYS A 185 17.06 1.66 0.85
N ASP A 186 16.06 1.33 0.03
CA ASP A 186 16.12 0.19 -0.88
C ASP A 186 17.25 0.32 -1.91
N ALA A 187 17.45 1.53 -2.46
CA ALA A 187 18.46 1.75 -3.49
C ALA A 187 19.91 1.76 -2.98
N PHE A 188 20.17 2.25 -1.77
CA PHE A 188 21.53 2.50 -1.29
C PHE A 188 21.91 1.75 -0.02
N SER A 189 20.94 1.22 0.72
CA SER A 189 21.14 0.50 1.99
C SER A 189 22.00 1.26 3.02
N ARG A 190 21.94 2.60 3.00
CA ARG A 190 22.71 3.43 3.92
C ARG A 190 21.91 3.74 5.20
N PRO A 191 22.55 3.74 6.39
CA PRO A 191 21.85 3.95 7.66
C PRO A 191 21.02 5.23 7.75
N GLU A 192 21.47 6.32 7.12
CA GLU A 192 20.75 7.59 7.08
C GLU A 192 19.45 7.54 6.25
N TYR A 193 19.36 6.65 5.27
CA TYR A 193 18.14 6.48 4.46
C TYR A 193 17.21 5.44 5.07
N CYS A 194 17.79 4.43 5.72
CA CYS A 194 17.05 3.36 6.38
C CYS A 194 16.70 3.66 7.84
N CYS A 195 17.11 4.81 8.35
CA CYS A 195 16.96 5.21 9.75
C CYS A 195 17.41 4.11 10.73
N SER A 196 18.62 3.59 10.53
CA SER A 196 19.18 2.51 11.33
C SER A 196 20.49 2.92 12.01
N GLY A 197 20.94 2.12 12.99
CA GLY A 197 22.18 2.39 13.73
C GLY A 197 22.15 3.77 14.40
N ALA A 198 23.12 4.63 14.07
CA ALA A 198 23.20 6.00 14.59
C ALA A 198 21.99 6.88 14.20
N PHE A 199 21.23 6.48 13.19
CA PHE A 199 20.03 7.16 12.70
C PHE A 199 18.73 6.52 13.18
N ALA A 200 18.78 5.58 14.13
CA ALA A 200 17.60 4.86 14.65
C ALA A 200 16.69 5.69 15.59
N SER A 201 16.68 7.02 15.44
CA SER A 201 15.77 7.90 16.17
C SER A 201 15.26 9.03 15.27
N PRO A 202 14.05 9.57 15.53
CA PRO A 202 13.53 10.72 14.79
C PRO A 202 14.43 11.97 14.88
N ALA A 203 15.19 12.12 15.96
CA ALA A 203 16.11 13.23 16.13
C ALA A 203 17.32 13.15 15.17
N ALA A 204 17.77 11.93 14.89
CA ALA A 204 18.95 11.64 14.08
C ALA A 204 18.64 11.40 12.60
N CYS A 205 17.56 10.68 12.27
CA CYS A 205 17.14 10.47 10.88
C CYS A 205 16.33 11.66 10.38
N ARG A 206 16.92 12.47 9.52
CA ARG A 206 16.28 13.67 8.96
C ARG A 206 15.76 13.39 7.54
N PRO A 207 14.75 14.14 7.07
CA PRO A 207 14.34 14.11 5.67
C PRO A 207 15.53 14.34 4.75
N THR A 208 15.55 13.64 3.62
CA THR A 208 16.61 13.74 2.61
C THR A 208 16.04 14.28 1.31
N ALA A 209 16.89 14.67 0.36
CA ALA A 209 16.44 15.08 -0.97
C ALA A 209 15.54 14.01 -1.63
N TYR A 210 15.82 12.73 -1.40
CA TYR A 210 15.03 11.62 -1.92
C TYR A 210 13.66 11.51 -1.26
N SER A 211 13.57 11.54 0.08
CA SER A 211 12.27 11.47 0.75
C SER A 211 11.42 12.70 0.47
N GLN A 212 12.04 13.87 0.27
CA GLN A 212 11.34 15.09 -0.11
C GLN A 212 10.70 15.02 -1.50
N VAL A 213 11.26 14.28 -2.46
CA VAL A 213 10.60 14.03 -3.75
C VAL A 213 9.25 13.35 -3.53
N PHE A 214 9.22 12.32 -2.68
CA PHE A 214 8.01 11.59 -2.34
C PHE A 214 7.02 12.45 -1.56
N LYS A 215 7.49 13.14 -0.52
CA LYS A 215 6.65 13.98 0.35
C LYS A 215 6.01 15.15 -0.40
N THR A 216 6.75 15.77 -1.33
CA THR A 216 6.23 16.91 -2.11
C THR A 216 5.10 16.48 -3.04
N ALA A 217 5.23 15.31 -3.69
CA ALA A 217 4.19 14.77 -4.55
C ALA A 217 2.99 14.20 -3.76
N CYS A 218 3.26 13.63 -2.58
CA CYS A 218 2.28 12.95 -1.73
C CYS A 218 2.38 13.40 -0.27
N PRO A 219 1.87 14.59 0.08
CA PRO A 219 2.03 15.16 1.42
C PRO A 219 1.38 14.35 2.54
N ARG A 220 0.38 13.52 2.21
CA ARG A 220 -0.38 12.66 3.12
C ARG A 220 0.11 11.20 3.13
N SER A 221 1.36 10.99 2.75
CA SER A 221 2.01 9.69 2.77
C SER A 221 3.31 9.77 3.55
N TYR A 222 3.67 8.66 4.19
CA TYR A 222 5.00 8.48 4.76
C TYR A 222 6.03 8.42 3.64
N SER A 223 7.03 9.30 3.67
CA SER A 223 8.11 9.35 2.69
C SER A 223 9.42 8.69 3.16
N TYR A 224 9.56 8.48 4.47
CA TYR A 224 10.66 7.75 5.13
C TYR A 224 10.24 7.31 6.55
N ALA A 225 11.06 6.49 7.21
CA ALA A 225 10.65 5.77 8.43
C ALA A 225 10.26 6.65 9.64
N PHE A 226 10.81 7.86 9.75
CA PHE A 226 10.49 8.80 10.83
C PHE A 226 9.86 10.09 10.29
N ASP A 227 9.06 9.99 9.23
CA ASP A 227 8.31 11.13 8.69
C ASP A 227 7.37 11.74 9.72
N ASP A 228 6.98 12.98 9.47
CA ASP A 228 6.25 13.78 10.42
C ASP A 228 4.78 13.31 10.61
N PRO A 229 4.12 13.71 11.72
CA PRO A 229 2.77 13.26 12.06
C PRO A 229 1.67 13.59 11.05
N THR A 230 1.93 14.39 10.00
CA THR A 230 0.98 14.60 8.89
C THR A 230 0.72 13.35 8.05
N SER A 231 1.46 12.27 8.32
CA SER A 231 1.42 11.03 7.57
C SER A 231 0.67 9.90 8.29
N THR A 232 0.35 10.06 9.59
CA THR A 232 -0.48 9.10 10.35
C THR A 232 -1.88 9.65 10.55
N PHE A 233 -2.86 8.83 10.21
CA PHE A 233 -4.27 9.17 10.33
C PHE A 233 -4.92 8.31 11.39
N THR A 234 -5.90 8.89 12.10
CA THR A 234 -6.62 8.17 13.15
C THR A 234 -8.11 8.23 12.92
N CYS A 235 -8.83 7.18 13.25
CA CYS A 235 -10.29 7.20 13.20
C CYS A 235 -10.87 6.33 14.31
N GLY A 236 -11.86 6.83 15.04
CA GLY A 236 -12.57 6.08 16.07
C GLY A 236 -13.89 5.52 15.53
N GLY A 237 -14.61 4.78 16.37
CA GLY A 237 -15.98 4.37 16.06
C GLY A 237 -16.10 3.30 14.96
N ARG A 238 -15.05 2.48 14.80
CA ARG A 238 -15.04 1.28 13.94
C ARG A 238 -15.47 1.58 12.49
N PRO A 239 -14.76 2.46 11.77
CA PRO A 239 -15.05 2.72 10.36
C PRO A 239 -14.80 1.48 9.49
N ASP A 240 -15.41 1.49 8.32
CA ASP A 240 -14.97 0.69 7.18
C ASP A 240 -13.95 1.50 6.37
N TYR A 241 -13.14 0.81 5.56
CA TYR A 241 -12.05 1.41 4.79
C TYR A 241 -12.19 1.06 3.32
N THR A 242 -11.91 2.04 2.44
CA THR A 242 -11.77 1.82 1.00
C THR A 242 -10.31 2.05 0.60
N VAL A 243 -9.67 1.00 0.09
CA VAL A 243 -8.30 1.05 -0.46
C VAL A 243 -8.40 1.12 -1.98
N THR A 244 -8.16 2.30 -2.54
CA THR A 244 -8.27 2.57 -3.97
C THR A 244 -6.90 2.60 -4.63
N PHE A 245 -6.71 1.73 -5.63
CA PHE A 245 -5.56 1.75 -6.53
C PHE A 245 -5.84 2.67 -7.72
N CYS A 246 -4.89 3.54 -8.07
CA CYS A 246 -5.01 4.56 -9.12
C CYS A 246 -6.23 5.49 -8.95
N PRO A 247 -6.42 6.16 -7.80
CA PRO A 247 -7.61 6.97 -7.49
C PRO A 247 -7.90 8.12 -8.47
N GLY A 248 -6.86 8.65 -9.14
CA GLY A 248 -6.96 9.72 -10.14
C GLY A 248 -7.21 9.26 -11.57
N ALA A 249 -7.18 7.94 -11.83
CA ALA A 249 -7.51 7.40 -13.13
C ALA A 249 -9.04 7.40 -13.28
N THR A 250 -9.56 8.16 -14.24
CA THR A 250 -10.95 8.02 -14.65
C THR A 250 -11.05 6.72 -15.44
N PRO A 251 -11.94 5.77 -15.11
CA PRO A 251 -12.15 4.62 -15.97
C PRO A 251 -12.59 5.12 -17.33
N SER A 252 -11.73 4.96 -18.35
CA SER A 252 -12.14 5.20 -19.73
C SER A 252 -13.32 4.28 -20.00
N GLN A 253 -14.53 4.84 -20.12
CA GLN A 253 -15.69 4.14 -20.63
C GLN A 253 -15.46 3.82 -22.12
N LYS A 254 -14.58 2.87 -22.41
CA LYS A 254 -14.43 2.32 -23.75
C LYS A 254 -15.42 1.18 -23.90
N SER A 255 -16.62 1.57 -24.35
CA SER A 255 -17.65 0.78 -25.02
C SER A 255 -17.42 -0.74 -24.99
N THR A 256 -18.19 -1.42 -24.15
CA THR A 256 -18.57 -2.83 -24.37
C THR A 256 -19.38 -2.90 -25.67
N THR A 257 -18.69 -2.97 -26.81
CA THR A 257 -19.30 -3.45 -28.04
C THR A 257 -19.46 -4.97 -27.88
N MET A 258 -20.61 -5.38 -27.34
CA MET A 258 -21.04 -6.78 -27.41
C MET A 258 -21.25 -7.16 -28.89
N PRO A 259 -20.70 -8.27 -29.38
CA PRO A 259 -21.02 -8.80 -30.69
C PRO A 259 -22.33 -9.60 -30.61
N GLY A 260 -23.32 -9.19 -31.40
CA GLY A 260 -24.47 -10.05 -31.72
C GLY A 260 -25.84 -9.47 -31.39
N ALA A 261 -26.37 -8.64 -32.28
CA ALA A 261 -27.81 -8.54 -32.49
C ALA A 261 -28.06 -8.29 -33.98
N THR A 262 -28.40 -9.35 -34.70
CA THR A 262 -28.87 -9.31 -36.09
C THR A 262 -30.18 -8.51 -36.15
N PRO A 263 -30.32 -7.49 -37.01
CA PRO A 263 -31.59 -6.80 -37.17
C PRO A 263 -32.49 -7.59 -38.14
N THR A 264 -33.63 -8.06 -37.63
CA THR A 264 -34.74 -8.62 -38.41
C THR A 264 -35.48 -7.49 -39.15
N PRO A 265 -35.90 -7.65 -40.42
CA PRO A 265 -36.57 -6.59 -41.17
C PRO A 265 -38.08 -6.57 -40.92
N VAL A 266 -38.66 -5.38 -40.71
CA VAL A 266 -40.11 -5.13 -40.75
C VAL A 266 -40.44 -4.36 -42.04
N PRO A 267 -41.42 -4.78 -42.85
CA PRO A 267 -41.79 -4.11 -44.09
C PRO A 267 -42.96 -3.12 -43.90
N GLY A 268 -42.88 -1.95 -44.55
CA GLY A 268 -44.01 -1.04 -44.69
C GLY A 268 -43.65 0.37 -45.15
N THR A 269 -43.70 0.59 -46.47
CA THR A 269 -44.24 1.74 -47.24
C THR A 269 -44.45 3.08 -46.49
N THR A 270 -44.03 4.24 -46.99
CA THR A 270 -44.32 4.78 -48.33
C THR A 270 -43.37 5.93 -48.67
N THR A 271 -42.74 5.85 -49.84
CA THR A 271 -41.95 6.91 -50.47
C THR A 271 -42.89 7.85 -51.23
N THR A 272 -42.68 9.16 -51.12
CA THR A 272 -43.07 10.12 -52.17
C THR A 272 -41.79 10.80 -52.67
N THR A 273 -41.48 10.52 -53.92
CA THR A 273 -40.46 11.14 -54.79
C THR A 273 -40.89 12.59 -55.13
N VAL A 274 -40.07 13.54 -55.61
CA VAL A 274 -39.07 13.57 -56.70
C VAL A 274 -38.24 14.92 -56.59
N PRO A 275 -37.36 15.35 -57.53
CA PRO A 275 -35.89 15.25 -57.48
C PRO A 275 -35.13 16.60 -57.68
N GLY A 276 -33.78 16.58 -57.65
CA GLY A 276 -33.01 17.53 -58.48
C GLY A 276 -31.55 17.82 -58.08
N ALA A 277 -30.66 17.55 -59.04
CA ALA A 277 -29.36 18.16 -59.30
C ALA A 277 -28.07 17.58 -58.66
N THR A 278 -27.31 16.96 -59.56
CA THR A 278 -25.98 16.36 -59.60
C THR A 278 -24.83 17.37 -59.32
N PRO A 279 -23.62 16.91 -58.89
CA PRO A 279 -22.52 17.77 -58.44
C PRO A 279 -21.59 18.21 -59.58
N THR A 280 -20.85 19.32 -59.37
CA THR A 280 -19.80 19.79 -60.30
C THR A 280 -18.49 20.06 -59.56
N THR A 281 -17.39 19.73 -60.24
CA THR A 281 -16.00 19.61 -59.82
C THR A 281 -15.12 20.79 -60.33
N VAL A 282 -14.16 21.23 -59.47
CA VAL A 282 -12.73 21.61 -59.76
C VAL A 282 -12.46 22.97 -60.50
N PRO A 283 -11.24 23.62 -60.54
CA PRO A 283 -9.94 23.58 -59.81
C PRO A 283 -9.42 24.97 -59.27
N GLY A 284 -8.23 25.02 -58.63
CA GLY A 284 -7.63 26.20 -57.96
C GLY A 284 -6.56 27.03 -58.72
N THR A 285 -5.75 27.84 -58.00
CA THR A 285 -4.51 28.58 -58.44
C THR A 285 -3.83 29.31 -57.24
N THR A 286 -2.58 28.98 -56.84
CA THR A 286 -1.25 29.66 -57.02
C THR A 286 -0.85 30.85 -56.09
N THR A 287 0.09 30.60 -55.14
CA THR A 287 1.37 31.30 -54.72
C THR A 287 1.50 32.86 -54.63
N PRO A 288 2.55 33.49 -54.00
CA PRO A 288 3.45 33.20 -52.86
C PRO A 288 3.71 34.39 -51.85
N MET A 289 4.53 34.14 -50.80
CA MET A 289 5.25 34.94 -49.74
C MET A 289 5.57 36.47 -49.95
N PRO A 290 6.05 37.29 -48.94
CA PRO A 290 6.89 36.96 -47.76
C PRO A 290 6.74 37.76 -46.41
N GLY A 291 7.29 37.17 -45.33
CA GLY A 291 8.22 37.79 -44.35
C GLY A 291 7.76 38.90 -43.38
N ALA A 292 7.74 38.59 -42.07
CA ALA A 292 8.15 39.50 -40.99
C ALA A 292 8.37 38.76 -39.66
N THR A 293 9.59 38.82 -39.12
CA THR A 293 9.92 38.67 -37.69
C THR A 293 9.59 40.00 -36.98
N PRO A 294 9.31 40.04 -35.65
CA PRO A 294 10.41 40.18 -34.69
C PRO A 294 10.19 39.62 -33.26
N ALA A 295 11.35 39.38 -32.62
CA ALA A 295 11.71 39.65 -31.22
C ALA A 295 11.12 38.86 -30.03
N MET A 296 12.08 38.41 -29.21
CA MET A 296 12.03 37.88 -27.84
C MET A 296 11.39 38.85 -26.83
N PRO A 297 11.11 38.34 -25.61
CA PRO A 297 11.66 39.00 -24.42
C PRO A 297 12.42 38.06 -23.48
N THR A 298 13.63 38.50 -23.15
CA THR A 298 14.37 38.37 -21.87
C THR A 298 13.38 38.48 -20.69
N GLY A 299 13.28 37.56 -19.73
CA GLY A 299 14.25 37.32 -18.66
C GLY A 299 13.76 37.95 -17.35
N THR A 300 13.31 37.14 -16.38
CA THR A 300 13.23 37.55 -14.96
C THR A 300 13.39 36.34 -14.04
N MET A 301 14.63 36.23 -13.57
CA MET A 301 15.19 35.70 -12.32
C MET A 301 14.25 35.02 -11.30
N MET A 302 14.58 33.77 -10.98
CA MET A 302 14.28 33.08 -9.72
C MET A 302 15.38 33.44 -8.68
N PRO A 303 15.08 33.60 -7.38
CA PRO A 303 16.10 33.64 -6.35
C PRO A 303 16.51 32.20 -6.01
N GLY A 304 17.74 31.83 -6.36
CA GLY A 304 18.42 30.66 -5.83
C GLY A 304 18.99 30.97 -4.45
N THR A 305 18.74 30.09 -3.48
CA THR A 305 19.52 30.03 -2.24
C THR A 305 20.69 29.08 -2.47
N THR A 306 21.83 29.67 -2.83
CA THR A 306 23.15 29.04 -2.71
C THR A 306 23.47 28.82 -1.23
N PHE A 307 23.63 27.57 -0.80
CA PHE A 307 24.38 27.27 0.41
C PHE A 307 25.80 26.91 0.02
N THR A 308 26.72 27.73 0.51
CA THR A 308 28.16 27.60 0.40
C THR A 308 28.65 26.35 1.13
N ASP A 309 29.48 25.62 0.41
CA ASP A 309 30.39 24.60 0.89
C ASP A 309 31.25 25.15 2.04
N ALA A 310 31.27 24.43 3.16
CA ALA A 310 32.16 24.71 4.28
C ALA A 310 32.96 23.44 4.58
N THR A 311 34.14 23.38 3.98
CA THR A 311 35.28 22.57 4.42
C THR A 311 35.60 22.85 5.90
N PRO A 312 35.89 21.83 6.72
CA PRO A 312 36.66 22.01 7.94
C PRO A 312 38.05 21.41 7.77
N ASP A 313 39.05 22.28 7.53
CA ASP A 313 40.42 22.01 7.96
C ASP A 313 40.52 22.39 9.44
N SER A 314 40.84 21.42 10.31
CA SER A 314 41.78 21.62 11.42
C SER A 314 42.15 20.31 12.11
N ALA A 315 43.45 20.17 12.26
CA ALA A 315 44.23 19.06 12.75
C ALA A 315 43.90 18.54 14.17
N MET A 316 44.26 17.28 14.34
CA MET A 316 44.45 16.48 15.57
C MET A 316 45.22 17.22 16.69
N PRO A 317 45.16 16.68 17.93
CA PRO A 317 46.36 15.95 18.37
C PRO A 317 46.07 14.55 18.96
N MET A 318 47.07 13.69 18.76
CA MET A 318 47.19 12.30 19.20
C MET A 318 47.53 12.17 20.69
N VAL A 319 46.84 11.26 21.38
CA VAL A 319 47.32 10.38 22.48
C VAL A 319 46.34 9.17 22.41
N GLY A 320 46.68 7.89 22.34
CA GLY A 320 47.87 7.13 22.67
C GLY A 320 47.43 5.92 23.51
N SER A 321 47.54 4.71 22.94
CA SER A 321 47.87 3.43 23.60
C SER A 321 46.82 2.27 23.67
N LEU A 322 47.34 1.08 23.26
CA LEU A 322 46.98 -0.34 23.52
C LEU A 322 45.67 -0.88 22.90
N GLY A 323 45.59 -1.85 21.98
CA GLY A 323 46.51 -2.88 21.47
C GLY A 323 46.25 -4.24 22.10
N ILE A 324 45.59 -5.20 21.40
CA ILE A 324 45.79 -6.67 21.43
C ILE A 324 45.30 -7.31 20.11
N GLU A 325 46.18 -8.14 19.52
CA GLU A 325 46.04 -8.98 18.31
C GLU A 325 45.33 -10.34 18.56
N GLY A 326 44.91 -10.96 17.44
CA GLY A 326 44.71 -12.41 17.25
C GLY A 326 43.46 -12.67 16.41
N GLY A 327 43.43 -13.37 15.28
CA GLY A 327 44.32 -14.33 14.62
C GLY A 327 43.34 -15.29 13.89
N GLY A 328 43.43 -15.38 12.56
CA GLY A 328 42.36 -15.95 11.71
C GLY A 328 42.35 -17.47 11.57
N GLU A 329 41.30 -17.99 10.93
CA GLU A 329 41.38 -19.16 10.03
C GLU A 329 40.12 -19.30 9.15
N GLN A 330 40.31 -20.02 8.05
CA GLN A 330 39.50 -20.06 6.84
C GLN A 330 38.23 -20.90 6.97
N GLY A 331 37.19 -20.52 6.23
CA GLY A 331 36.01 -21.35 6.00
C GLY A 331 35.20 -20.83 4.81
N SER A 332 35.33 -21.48 3.65
CA SER A 332 34.41 -21.31 2.52
C SER A 332 33.01 -21.80 2.90
N VAL A 333 31.94 -21.17 2.38
CA VAL A 333 30.71 -21.84 1.88
C VAL A 333 29.65 -20.79 1.44
N LEU A 334 29.26 -20.92 0.16
CA LEU A 334 27.96 -20.69 -0.50
C LEU A 334 27.03 -19.52 -0.06
N LEU A 335 26.83 -18.62 -1.03
CA LEU A 335 25.56 -18.00 -1.48
C LEU A 335 24.43 -17.91 -0.44
N GLY A 336 24.32 -16.76 0.22
CA GLY A 336 23.13 -16.35 0.97
C GLY A 336 22.75 -14.93 0.59
N ALA A 337 21.70 -14.79 -0.23
CA ALA A 337 21.02 -13.52 -0.43
C ALA A 337 20.47 -13.06 0.93
N SER A 338 20.99 -11.96 1.46
CA SER A 338 20.50 -11.32 2.68
C SER A 338 19.14 -10.68 2.41
N ARG A 339 18.08 -11.48 2.57
CA ARG A 339 16.71 -11.00 2.77
C ARG A 339 16.66 -10.32 4.15
N SER A 340 16.40 -9.01 4.16
CA SER A 340 15.96 -8.31 5.36
C SER A 340 14.52 -8.70 5.66
N GLU A 341 14.32 -9.72 6.50
CA GLU A 341 12.98 -10.17 6.93
C GLU A 341 12.35 -9.30 8.02
N ASP A 342 12.99 -8.22 8.47
CA ASP A 342 12.48 -7.35 9.52
C ASP A 342 12.14 -5.95 8.98
N GLY A 343 11.11 -5.88 8.13
CA GLY A 343 10.41 -4.62 7.86
C GLY A 343 9.61 -4.24 9.10
N VAL A 344 10.23 -3.47 10.01
CA VAL A 344 9.60 -2.99 11.25
C VAL A 344 8.38 -2.15 10.88
N SER A 345 7.17 -2.65 11.15
CA SER A 345 5.95 -1.84 11.07
C SER A 345 6.06 -0.75 12.13
N TRP A 346 6.47 0.45 11.72
CA TRP A 346 6.75 1.57 12.61
C TRP A 346 5.47 2.08 13.31
N LEU A 347 4.29 1.80 12.73
CA LEU A 347 2.99 1.97 13.39
C LEU A 347 2.93 1.25 14.74
N ALA A 348 3.52 0.06 14.83
CA ALA A 348 3.55 -0.71 16.08
C ALA A 348 4.33 0.02 17.19
N ASN A 349 5.36 0.80 16.84
CA ASN A 349 6.15 1.56 17.82
C ASN A 349 5.49 2.90 18.21
N MET A 350 4.71 3.52 17.32
CA MET A 350 3.96 4.74 17.67
C MET A 350 2.66 4.44 18.43
N ALA A 351 1.98 3.32 18.11
CA ALA A 351 0.76 2.91 18.80
C ALA A 351 1.01 2.43 20.24
N THR A 352 2.23 2.00 20.55
CA THR A 352 2.60 1.48 21.88
C THR A 352 3.21 2.53 22.82
N GLY A 353 3.53 3.73 22.34
CA GLY A 353 3.87 4.86 23.20
C GLY A 353 5.13 4.72 24.05
N ASP A 354 6.15 3.96 23.62
CA ASP A 354 7.41 3.83 24.38
C ASP A 354 8.66 4.08 23.53
N ALA A 355 9.37 5.15 23.89
CA ALA A 355 10.75 5.41 23.49
C ALA A 355 11.70 4.86 24.57
N SER A 356 12.00 3.55 24.54
CA SER A 356 13.26 3.03 25.11
C SER A 356 13.45 1.54 24.76
N ALA A 357 14.65 1.21 24.32
CA ALA A 357 15.10 -0.16 24.09
C ALA A 357 15.24 -0.93 25.42
N ALA A 358 14.61 -2.09 25.53
CA ALA A 358 15.01 -3.15 26.46
C ALA A 358 14.64 -4.53 25.89
N ALA A 359 15.62 -5.45 25.91
CA ALA A 359 15.50 -6.84 25.47
C ALA A 359 14.51 -7.66 26.33
N PRO A 360 14.00 -8.82 25.83
CA PRO A 360 12.80 -9.44 26.37
C PRO A 360 13.10 -10.36 27.56
N LEU A 361 12.26 -10.26 28.60
CA LEU A 361 12.11 -11.32 29.60
C LEU A 361 10.91 -12.19 29.21
N ALA A 362 11.21 -13.37 28.69
CA ALA A 362 10.23 -14.41 28.41
C ALA A 362 9.60 -14.92 29.72
N ALA A 363 8.30 -14.69 29.91
CA ALA A 363 7.48 -15.38 30.88
C ALA A 363 6.43 -16.21 30.14
N SER A 364 6.69 -17.51 30.06
CA SER A 364 5.82 -18.52 29.46
C SER A 364 4.54 -18.71 30.30
N ALA A 365 3.43 -18.08 29.91
CA ALA A 365 2.10 -18.48 30.33
C ALA A 365 1.42 -19.26 29.19
N LYS A 366 1.61 -20.58 29.18
CA LYS A 366 0.82 -21.48 28.33
C LYS A 366 -0.62 -21.50 28.86
N LEU A 367 -1.50 -20.68 28.28
CA LEU A 367 -2.93 -20.96 28.35
C LEU A 367 -3.22 -22.14 27.41
N MET A 368 -3.53 -23.28 28.00
CA MET A 368 -4.04 -24.46 27.29
C MET A 368 -5.45 -24.15 26.75
N ALA A 369 -5.54 -23.67 25.52
CA ALA A 369 -6.77 -23.70 24.75
C ALA A 369 -6.94 -25.10 24.14
N ALA A 370 -7.50 -26.03 24.93
CA ALA A 370 -8.11 -27.25 24.41
C ALA A 370 -9.60 -26.97 24.11
N PRO A 371 -10.24 -27.67 23.15
CA PRO A 371 -11.39 -27.14 22.43
C PRO A 371 -12.66 -27.27 23.26
N LEU A 372 -13.33 -26.15 23.55
CA LEU A 372 -14.67 -26.12 24.13
C LEU A 372 -15.70 -26.96 23.33
N ALA A 373 -15.41 -27.27 22.06
CA ALA A 373 -16.26 -28.07 21.18
C ALA A 373 -16.45 -29.53 21.64
N THR A 374 -15.45 -30.17 22.26
CA THR A 374 -15.58 -31.56 22.73
C THR A 374 -16.35 -31.68 24.04
N LEU A 375 -16.24 -30.69 24.93
CA LEU A 375 -17.05 -30.57 26.14
C LEU A 375 -18.51 -30.23 25.83
N LEU A 376 -18.77 -29.37 24.83
CA LEU A 376 -20.13 -29.10 24.35
C LEU A 376 -20.79 -30.34 23.75
N CYS A 377 -20.08 -31.12 22.93
CA CYS A 377 -20.60 -32.36 22.36
C CYS A 377 -20.89 -33.43 23.42
N HIS A 378 -20.10 -33.49 24.50
CA HIS A 378 -20.33 -34.46 25.58
C HIS A 378 -21.55 -34.07 26.44
N HIS A 379 -21.77 -32.78 26.69
CA HIS A 379 -22.95 -32.31 27.43
C HIS A 379 -24.24 -32.32 26.61
N LEU A 380 -24.19 -32.00 25.31
CA LEU A 380 -25.36 -32.13 24.42
C LEU A 380 -25.83 -33.60 24.30
N ARG A 381 -24.91 -34.57 24.34
CA ARG A 381 -25.24 -36.00 24.32
C ARG A 381 -25.87 -36.51 25.62
N GLN A 382 -25.64 -35.83 26.74
CA GLN A 382 -26.28 -36.13 28.03
C GLN A 382 -27.63 -35.42 28.24
N LEU A 383 -27.97 -34.43 27.42
CA LEU A 383 -29.25 -33.71 27.45
C LEU A 383 -30.28 -34.26 26.44
N LEU A 384 -29.85 -35.14 25.52
CA LEU A 384 -30.67 -35.77 24.48
C LEU A 384 -30.98 -37.27 24.75
N LEU A 385 -30.55 -37.78 25.91
CA LEU A 385 -30.97 -39.05 26.52
C LEU A 385 -31.69 -38.72 27.83
#